data_AF-A0A6I6DMV6-F1
#
_entry.id   AF-A0A6I6DMV6-F1
#
_cell.length_a   1.000
_cell.length_b   1.000
_cell.length_c   1.000
_cell.angle_alpha   90.00
_cell.angle_beta   90.00
_cell.angle_gamma   90.00
#
_symmetry.space_group_name_H-M   'P 1'
#
loop_
_entity.id
_entity.type
_entity.pdbx_description
1 polymer ?
#
loop_
_entity_poly.entity_id
_entity_poly.type
_entity_poly.pdbx_seq_one_letter_code
_entity_poly.pdbx_strand_id
1 'polypeptide(L)'
;MENQTIAHLYSELELSTPDLSTLAARCNLLTEILVDCNSLPQTQPVCRCLAAYLDAFRSELEKSMTDFRVLDEDEIPPAHKQGWLLDSTEAQCDYCRALNHVLLVSHFDRDMLPHLTGLLHEISHAMLADLTVVHVH
;
A
#
# COMPACT_ATOMS: atom_id res chain seq x y z
N MET A 1 -8.74 29.98 9.53
CA MET A 1 -8.08 29.29 10.66
C MET A 1 -8.13 27.80 10.34
N GLU A 2 -7.34 27.36 9.36
CA GLU A 2 -7.55 26.06 8.68
C GLU A 2 -6.27 25.21 8.54
N ASN A 3 -5.12 25.66 9.06
CA ASN A 3 -3.83 25.03 8.76
C ASN A 3 -3.25 24.17 9.90
N GLN A 4 -3.89 24.11 11.06
CA GLN A 4 -3.39 23.34 12.21
C GLN A 4 -4.04 21.95 12.36
N THR A 5 -5.21 21.74 11.76
CA THR A 5 -5.97 20.48 11.92
C THR A 5 -5.47 19.35 11.01
N ILE A 6 -4.81 19.68 9.89
CA ILE A 6 -4.30 18.69 8.94
C ILE A 6 -3.00 18.04 9.48
N ALA A 7 -2.20 18.77 10.25
CA ALA A 7 -0.92 18.31 10.78
C ALA A 7 -1.01 17.16 11.81
N HIS A 8 -2.23 16.81 12.26
CA HIS A 8 -2.47 15.72 13.21
C HIS A 8 -3.21 14.52 12.62
N LEU A 9 -3.55 14.56 11.33
CA LEU A 9 -4.13 13.39 10.67
C LEU A 9 -3.03 12.33 10.52
N TYR A 10 -3.29 11.14 11.04
CA TYR A 10 -2.37 10.00 11.04
C TYR A 10 -1.17 10.11 11.99
N SER A 11 -1.30 10.85 13.10
CA SER A 11 -0.27 10.92 14.15
C SER A 11 0.21 9.54 14.65
N GLU A 12 -0.58 8.48 14.48
CA GLU A 12 -0.16 7.12 14.75
C GLU A 12 1.04 6.65 13.90
N LEU A 13 1.18 7.16 12.67
CA LEU A 13 2.33 6.91 11.79
C LEU A 13 3.60 7.65 12.26
N GLU A 14 3.43 8.73 13.03
CA GLU A 14 4.55 9.50 13.58
C GLU A 14 4.97 8.98 14.96
N LEU A 15 4.01 8.49 15.75
CA LEU A 15 4.20 8.04 17.14
C LEU A 15 4.65 6.57 17.23
N SER A 16 4.36 5.77 16.21
CA SER A 16 4.82 4.40 16.08
C SER A 16 5.30 4.19 14.65
N THR A 17 6.40 3.45 14.47
CA THR A 17 6.83 2.96 13.15
C THR A 17 6.21 1.58 12.96
N PRO A 18 4.99 1.47 12.40
CA PRO A 18 4.38 0.18 12.12
C PRO A 18 5.23 -0.61 11.13
N ASP A 19 5.30 -1.92 11.33
CA ASP A 19 5.94 -2.82 10.38
C ASP A 19 5.15 -2.92 9.05
N LEU A 20 5.78 -3.51 8.03
CA LEU A 20 5.18 -3.70 6.71
C LEU A 20 3.84 -4.43 6.76
N SER A 21 3.73 -5.50 7.56
CA SER A 21 2.50 -6.28 7.69
C SER A 21 1.36 -5.45 8.27
N THR A 22 1.64 -4.62 9.28
CA THR A 22 0.67 -3.72 9.90
C THR A 22 0.22 -2.65 8.91
N LEU A 23 1.15 -2.06 8.16
CA LEU A 23 0.84 -1.07 7.13
C LEU A 23 0.00 -1.67 5.99
N ALA A 24 0.33 -2.88 5.52
CA ALA A 24 -0.46 -3.59 4.52
C ALA A 24 -1.87 -3.93 5.02
N ALA A 25 -2.00 -4.39 6.28
CA ALA A 25 -3.31 -4.68 6.87
C ALA A 25 -4.18 -3.42 6.97
N ARG A 26 -3.58 -2.26 7.28
CA ARG A 26 -4.27 -0.97 7.28
C ARG A 26 -4.70 -0.55 5.89
N CYS A 27 -3.83 -0.70 4.88
CA CYS A 27 -4.19 -0.46 3.48
C CYS A 27 -5.36 -1.34 3.06
N ASN A 28 -5.30 -2.65 3.34
CA ASN A 28 -6.36 -3.60 3.01
C ASN A 28 -7.71 -3.21 3.64
N LEU A 29 -7.72 -2.88 4.94
CA LEU A 29 -8.93 -2.42 5.63
C LEU A 29 -9.52 -1.13 4.99
N LEU A 30 -8.67 -0.17 4.63
CA LEU A 30 -9.13 1.06 3.97
C LEU A 30 -9.73 0.77 2.59
N THR A 31 -9.16 -0.18 1.85
CA THR A 31 -9.73 -0.60 0.57
C THR A 31 -11.04 -1.37 0.71
N GLU A 32 -11.20 -2.16 1.77
CA GLU A 32 -12.48 -2.81 2.11
C GLU A 32 -13.56 -1.75 2.39
N ILE A 33 -13.23 -0.70 3.16
CA ILE A 33 -14.14 0.44 3.37
C ILE A 33 -14.46 1.16 2.05
N LEU A 34 -13.48 1.29 1.13
CA LEU A 34 -13.71 1.89 -0.19
C LEU A 34 -14.68 1.08 -1.06
N VAL A 35 -14.69 -0.25 -0.94
CA VAL A 35 -15.65 -1.11 -1.66
C VAL A 35 -17.08 -0.79 -1.24
N ASP A 36 -17.31 -0.49 0.04
CA ASP A 36 -18.63 -0.11 0.57
C ASP A 36 -19.05 1.34 0.24
N CYS A 37 -18.12 2.16 -0.27
CA CYS A 37 -18.43 3.54 -0.63
C CYS A 37 -19.25 3.61 -1.93
N ASN A 38 -20.40 4.29 -1.87
CA ASN A 38 -21.34 4.37 -2.99
C ASN A 38 -21.32 5.73 -3.73
N SER A 39 -20.42 6.62 -3.32
CA SER A 39 -20.32 7.98 -3.86
C SER A 39 -18.94 8.59 -3.65
N LEU A 40 -18.56 9.50 -4.55
CA LEU A 40 -17.26 10.21 -4.49
C LEU A 40 -17.03 11.01 -3.18
N PRO A 41 -18.03 11.67 -2.58
CA PRO A 41 -17.81 12.36 -1.30
C PRO A 41 -17.41 11.41 -0.16
N GLN A 42 -17.87 10.16 -0.20
CA GLN A 42 -17.50 9.14 0.79
C GLN A 42 -16.08 8.60 0.54
N THR A 43 -15.68 8.43 -0.73
CA THR A 43 -14.37 7.88 -1.09
C THR A 43 -13.24 8.83 -0.76
N GLN A 44 -13.40 10.14 -0.97
CA GLN A 44 -12.32 11.12 -0.81
C GLN A 44 -11.56 11.05 0.53
N PRO A 45 -12.21 11.07 1.71
CA PRO A 45 -11.48 10.98 2.98
C PRO A 45 -10.73 9.65 3.13
N VAL A 46 -11.31 8.55 2.65
CA VAL A 46 -10.70 7.22 2.75
C VAL A 46 -9.51 7.10 1.78
N CYS A 47 -9.63 7.60 0.55
CA CYS A 47 -8.52 7.64 -0.40
C CYS A 47 -7.34 8.50 0.09
N ARG A 48 -7.60 9.64 0.76
CA ARG A 48 -6.55 10.47 1.37
C ARG A 48 -5.83 9.72 2.49
N CYS A 49 -6.58 9.00 3.31
CA CYS A 49 -6.04 8.12 4.34
C CYS A 49 -5.15 7.03 3.72
N LEU A 50 -5.70 6.33 2.73
CA LEU A 50 -5.00 5.27 2.03
C LEU A 50 -3.71 5.77 1.37
N ALA A 51 -3.70 7.00 0.81
CA ALA A 51 -2.48 7.58 0.26
C ALA A 51 -1.37 7.71 1.30
N ALA A 52 -1.68 8.23 2.49
CA ALA A 52 -0.71 8.36 3.57
C ALA A 52 -0.14 7.00 4.03
N TYR A 53 -1.01 6.00 4.16
CA TYR A 53 -0.60 4.63 4.53
C TYR A 53 0.22 3.95 3.42
N LEU A 54 -0.12 4.15 2.15
CA LEU A 54 0.64 3.61 1.02
C LEU A 54 2.02 4.29 0.90
N ASP A 55 2.13 5.58 1.18
CA ASP A 55 3.43 6.28 1.18
C ASP A 55 4.32 5.80 2.35
N ALA A 56 3.73 5.60 3.53
CA ALA A 56 4.43 5.00 4.68
C ALA A 56 4.88 3.56 4.37
N PHE A 57 3.99 2.75 3.77
CA PHE A 57 4.28 1.38 3.33
C PHE A 57 5.44 1.36 2.33
N ARG A 58 5.40 2.21 1.30
CA ARG A 58 6.46 2.33 0.30
C ARG A 58 7.80 2.67 0.93
N SER A 59 7.83 3.64 1.85
CA SER A 59 9.06 4.01 2.55
C SER A 59 9.63 2.87 3.38
N GLU A 60 8.78 2.12 4.09
CA GLU A 60 9.23 0.98 4.88
C GLU A 60 9.68 -0.19 3.99
N LEU A 61 9.04 -0.38 2.83
CA LEU A 61 9.40 -1.40 1.86
C LEU A 61 10.80 -1.13 1.29
N GLU A 62 11.08 0.12 0.92
CA GLU A 62 12.40 0.54 0.44
C GLU A 62 13.50 0.33 1.48
N LYS A 63 13.21 0.59 2.76
CA LYS A 63 14.16 0.29 3.85
C LYS A 63 14.40 -1.22 3.96
N SER A 64 13.34 -2.01 4.00
CA SER A 64 13.43 -3.47 4.10
C SER A 64 14.24 -4.06 2.95
N MET A 65 14.02 -3.61 1.71
CA MET A 65 14.79 -4.07 0.54
C MET A 65 16.26 -3.62 0.56
N THR A 66 16.60 -2.53 1.25
CA THR A 66 17.99 -2.06 1.37
C THR A 66 18.81 -2.95 2.30
N ASP A 67 18.18 -3.55 3.32
CA ASP A 67 18.84 -4.49 4.25
C ASP A 67 19.23 -5.82 3.58
N PHE A 68 18.61 -6.18 2.44
CA PHE A 68 18.94 -7.40 1.67
C PHE A 68 19.99 -7.18 0.57
N ARG A 69 20.59 -5.98 0.46
CA ARG A 69 21.33 -5.55 -0.73
C ARG A 69 22.85 -5.72 -0.70
N VAL A 70 23.41 -6.53 0.21
CA VAL A 70 24.87 -6.75 0.27
C VAL A 70 25.21 -8.24 0.22
N LEU A 71 25.34 -8.77 -0.99
CA LEU A 71 26.15 -9.96 -1.29
C LEU A 71 26.95 -9.65 -2.56
N ASP A 72 28.27 -9.86 -2.52
CA ASP A 72 29.14 -9.71 -3.67
C ASP A 72 28.73 -10.70 -4.79
N GLU A 73 28.76 -10.24 -6.04
CA GLU A 73 28.29 -10.98 -7.23
C GLU A 73 28.95 -12.37 -7.38
N ASP A 74 30.15 -12.56 -6.82
CA ASP A 74 30.94 -13.79 -6.92
C ASP A 74 30.53 -14.89 -5.89
N GLU A 75 29.69 -14.56 -4.90
CA GLU A 75 29.23 -15.54 -3.88
C GLU A 75 27.80 -16.04 -4.11
N ILE A 76 27.11 -15.58 -5.14
CA ILE A 76 25.71 -15.94 -5.42
C ILE A 76 25.67 -17.37 -6.01
N PRO A 77 25.18 -18.39 -5.28
CA PRO A 77 25.02 -19.73 -5.84
C PRO A 77 24.04 -19.68 -7.02
N PRO A 78 24.22 -20.45 -8.11
CA PRO A 78 23.36 -20.43 -9.29
C PRO A 78 21.88 -20.83 -9.02
N ALA A 79 21.55 -21.21 -7.79
CA ALA A 79 20.18 -21.41 -7.30
C ALA A 79 19.47 -20.11 -6.87
N HIS A 80 20.16 -18.97 -6.76
CA HIS A 80 19.61 -17.67 -6.36
C HIS A 80 18.90 -16.91 -7.51
N LYS A 81 18.26 -17.64 -8.43
CA LYS A 81 17.06 -17.12 -9.12
C LYS A 81 15.87 -17.04 -8.14
N GLN A 82 16.11 -16.59 -6.91
CA GLN A 82 15.07 -16.10 -6.05
C GLN A 82 14.69 -14.74 -6.66
N GLY A 83 13.58 -14.69 -7.42
CA GLY A 83 12.93 -13.42 -7.71
C GLY A 83 12.80 -12.66 -6.40
N TRP A 84 13.12 -11.37 -6.39
CA TRP A 84 13.40 -10.71 -5.11
C TRP A 84 12.13 -10.83 -4.27
N LEU A 85 12.30 -11.19 -3.00
CA LEU A 85 11.22 -11.69 -2.13
C LEU A 85 10.00 -10.76 -2.08
N LEU A 86 10.19 -9.48 -2.42
CA LEU A 86 9.19 -8.42 -2.36
C LEU A 86 8.98 -7.68 -3.70
N ASP A 87 9.51 -8.17 -4.84
CA ASP A 87 9.29 -7.52 -6.16
C ASP A 87 7.79 -7.47 -6.52
N SER A 88 7.04 -8.54 -6.18
CA SER A 88 5.59 -8.57 -6.36
C SER A 88 4.89 -7.53 -5.48
N THR A 89 5.33 -7.43 -4.22
CA THR A 89 4.80 -6.50 -3.21
C THR A 89 5.08 -5.04 -3.59
N GLU A 90 6.26 -4.73 -4.14
CA GLU A 90 6.60 -3.41 -4.66
C GLU A 90 5.67 -3.02 -5.81
N ALA A 91 5.51 -3.90 -6.80
CA ALA A 91 4.61 -3.66 -7.94
C ALA A 91 3.16 -3.49 -7.50
N GLN A 92 2.67 -4.32 -6.57
CA GLN A 92 1.33 -4.20 -5.99
C GLN A 92 1.13 -2.86 -5.27
N CYS A 93 2.12 -2.40 -4.50
CA CYS A 93 2.08 -1.08 -3.85
C CYS A 93 1.96 0.05 -4.89
N ASP A 94 2.76 0.01 -5.94
CA ASP A 94 2.73 1.03 -7.00
C ASP A 94 1.39 1.04 -7.75
N TYR A 95 0.81 -0.13 -8.02
CA TYR A 95 -0.54 -0.23 -8.58
C TYR A 95 -1.59 0.35 -7.64
N CYS A 96 -1.51 0.05 -6.34
CA CYS A 96 -2.43 0.63 -5.36
C CYS A 96 -2.34 2.16 -5.32
N ARG A 97 -1.13 2.71 -5.35
CA ARG A 97 -0.89 4.17 -5.38
C ARG A 97 -1.46 4.80 -6.65
N ALA A 98 -1.24 4.19 -7.81
CA ALA A 98 -1.77 4.66 -9.08
C ALA A 98 -3.31 4.64 -9.11
N LEU A 99 -3.93 3.54 -8.69
CA LEU A 99 -5.39 3.41 -8.64
C LEU A 99 -6.01 4.36 -7.61
N ASN A 100 -5.41 4.49 -6.42
CA ASN A 100 -5.87 5.43 -5.42
C ASN A 100 -5.76 6.89 -5.90
N HIS A 101 -4.73 7.21 -6.69
CA HIS A 101 -4.62 8.51 -7.34
C HIS A 101 -5.74 8.75 -8.36
N VAL A 102 -6.09 7.76 -9.19
CA VAL A 102 -7.24 7.83 -10.10
C VAL A 102 -8.53 8.14 -9.32
N LEU A 103 -8.76 7.45 -8.20
CA LEU A 103 -9.91 7.70 -7.33
C LEU A 103 -9.94 9.11 -6.71
N LEU A 104 -8.77 9.73 -6.48
CA LEU A 104 -8.65 11.06 -5.87
C LEU A 104 -8.83 12.20 -6.85
N VAL A 105 -8.23 12.10 -8.05
CA VAL A 105 -8.07 13.27 -8.94
C VAL A 105 -8.67 13.10 -10.32
N SER A 106 -9.07 11.89 -10.72
CA SER A 106 -9.61 11.66 -12.05
C SER A 106 -11.12 11.79 -12.09
N HIS A 107 -11.62 12.26 -13.22
CA HIS A 107 -13.03 12.11 -13.56
C HIS A 107 -13.22 10.74 -14.21
N PHE A 108 -13.96 9.87 -13.54
CA PHE A 108 -14.36 8.58 -14.07
C PHE A 108 -15.88 8.45 -13.98
N ASP A 109 -16.45 7.63 -14.87
CA ASP A 109 -17.87 7.35 -14.85
C ASP A 109 -18.26 6.70 -13.53
N ARG A 110 -19.43 7.07 -12.99
CA ARG A 110 -19.89 6.56 -11.70
C ARG A 110 -19.93 5.03 -11.66
N ASP A 111 -20.23 4.40 -12.80
CA ASP A 111 -20.30 2.95 -12.96
C ASP A 111 -18.93 2.27 -12.86
N MET A 112 -17.84 3.02 -13.04
CA MET A 112 -16.47 2.54 -12.84
C MET A 112 -16.07 2.48 -11.37
N LEU A 113 -16.77 3.19 -10.47
CA LEU A 113 -16.39 3.27 -9.06
C LEU A 113 -16.24 1.88 -8.41
N PRO A 114 -17.22 0.96 -8.50
CA PRO A 114 -17.12 -0.35 -7.86
C PRO A 114 -16.00 -1.21 -8.45
N HIS A 115 -15.70 -1.03 -9.74
CA HIS A 115 -14.63 -1.76 -10.43
C HIS A 115 -13.25 -1.29 -9.97
N LEU A 116 -13.07 0.03 -9.83
CA LEU A 116 -11.81 0.62 -9.37
C LEU A 116 -11.55 0.31 -7.90
N THR A 117 -12.56 0.41 -7.03
CA THR A 117 -12.41 0.09 -5.61
C THR A 117 -12.25 -1.41 -5.39
N GLY A 118 -12.95 -2.26 -6.15
CA GLY A 118 -12.76 -3.70 -6.14
C GLY A 118 -11.36 -4.13 -6.56
N LEU A 119 -10.85 -3.62 -7.68
CA LEU A 119 -9.48 -3.92 -8.14
C LEU A 119 -8.43 -3.46 -7.12
N LEU A 120 -8.61 -2.26 -6.56
CA LEU A 120 -7.71 -1.73 -5.53
C LEU A 120 -7.70 -2.62 -4.27
N HIS A 121 -8.87 -3.17 -3.89
CA HIS A 121 -8.99 -4.10 -2.79
C HIS A 121 -8.31 -5.44 -3.07
N GLU A 122 -8.52 -6.03 -4.26
CA GLU A 122 -7.87 -7.29 -4.66
C GLU A 122 -6.34 -7.19 -4.61
N ILE A 123 -5.76 -6.10 -5.13
CA ILE A 123 -4.32 -5.88 -5.11
C ILE A 123 -3.82 -5.66 -3.68
N SER A 124 -4.54 -4.89 -2.87
CA SER A 124 -4.17 -4.66 -1.46
C SER A 124 -4.24 -5.94 -0.62
N HIS A 125 -5.20 -6.81 -0.91
CA HIS A 125 -5.31 -8.12 -0.29
C HIS A 125 -4.13 -9.03 -0.69
N ALA A 126 -3.76 -9.06 -1.98
CA ALA A 126 -2.59 -9.80 -2.45
C ALA A 126 -1.30 -9.29 -1.79
N MET A 127 -1.15 -7.97 -1.67
CA MET A 127 -0.02 -7.32 -0.98
C MET A 127 0.10 -7.73 0.48
N LEU A 128 -1.01 -7.82 1.20
CA LEU A 128 -1.03 -8.34 2.57
C LEU A 128 -0.68 -9.83 2.60
N ALA A 129 -1.25 -10.63 1.70
CA ALA A 129 -1.03 -12.06 1.64
C ALA A 129 0.47 -12.40 1.45
N ASP A 130 1.14 -11.74 0.51
CA ASP A 130 2.57 -11.93 0.24
C ASP A 130 3.41 -11.73 1.52
N LEU A 131 3.11 -10.70 2.32
CA LEU A 131 3.84 -10.41 3.57
C LEU A 131 3.54 -11.40 4.71
N THR A 132 2.32 -11.96 4.74
CA THR A 132 1.96 -12.97 5.74
C THR A 132 2.59 -14.34 5.46
N VAL A 133 2.81 -14.68 4.18
CA VAL A 133 3.48 -15.93 3.79
C VAL A 133 4.97 -15.89 4.12
N VAL A 134 5.62 -14.72 3.97
CA VAL A 134 7.03 -14.52 4.31
C VAL A 134 7.34 -14.73 5.81
N HIS A 135 6.38 -14.50 6.70
CA HIS A 135 6.56 -14.68 8.15
C HIS A 135 6.49 -16.14 8.64
N VAL A 136 6.17 -17.12 7.78
CA VAL A 136 5.96 -18.54 8.15
C VAL A 136 7.19 -19.43 7.83
N HIS A 137 8.31 -18.84 7.39
CA HIS A 137 9.57 -19.54 7.11
C HIS A 137 10.75 -18.92 7.86
#